data_AF-A0A8H8P2J8-F1
#
_entry.id   AF-A0A8H8P2J8-F1
#
_cell.length_a   1.000
_cell.length_b   1.000
_cell.length_c   1.000
_cell.angle_alpha   90.00
_cell.angle_beta   90.00
_cell.angle_gamma   90.00
#
_symmetry.space_group_name_H-M   'P 1'
#
loop_
_entity.id
_entity.type
_entity.pdbx_description
1 polymer ?
#
loop_
_entity_poly.entity_id
_entity_poly.type
_entity_poly.pdbx_seq_one_letter_code
_entity_poly.pdbx_strand_id
1 'polypeptide(L)'
;MDQGEGKSPDGSEYDKRRTELEQVEALAKHAFGTQSARFGSTTSLGVEKTCGQGNDNTNREDKLEQIVYPCLLRYMAKQATKEKQTFQDLIDKYKALNVISDVRDFLTRRLGVPRHNSFVSQNNYVNVWHKIYLFHSPPLFAPFDPVKRDVVRASAPEVSPSGRVRRAGVWDVALYVEKPNRLRSFSDTNEKHGIHRYRAGRVRALFTLPAHLRFYYSGELAYLELFESFDVSASPFTKLYSTRPDFDSKGLCQTLVIPVTDIVFATHLVPKFHTIENQLELNRYVDLLDTRGNFWLNHYYNHHFYQYIQYWRRHRPRLQD
;
A
#
# COMPACT_ATOMS: atom_id res chain seq x y z
N MET A 1 -0.99 -46.35 -15.00
CA MET A 1 -2.06 -45.54 -14.39
C MET A 1 -2.03 -45.85 -12.92
N ASP A 2 -1.56 -44.91 -12.11
CA ASP A 2 -1.62 -45.01 -10.66
C ASP A 2 -2.08 -43.63 -10.18
N GLN A 3 -3.37 -43.51 -9.89
CA GLN A 3 -3.98 -42.28 -9.40
C GLN A 3 -3.92 -42.33 -7.88
N GLY A 4 -2.89 -41.69 -7.31
CA GLY A 4 -2.79 -41.48 -5.88
C GLY A 4 -3.90 -40.55 -5.40
N GLU A 5 -4.85 -41.09 -4.64
CA GLU A 5 -5.86 -40.34 -3.91
C GLU A 5 -5.18 -39.39 -2.92
N GLY A 6 -5.24 -38.08 -3.21
CA GLY A 6 -4.81 -37.04 -2.29
C GLY A 6 -5.79 -36.98 -1.12
N LYS A 7 -5.36 -37.46 0.06
CA LYS A 7 -6.09 -37.28 1.33
C LYS A 7 -6.31 -35.78 1.57
N SER A 8 -7.56 -35.38 1.73
CA SER A 8 -7.90 -34.05 2.25
C SER A 8 -7.23 -33.85 3.61
N PRO A 9 -6.61 -32.69 3.85
CA PRO A 9 -5.96 -32.41 5.13
C PRO A 9 -6.99 -32.36 6.26
N ASP A 10 -6.57 -32.96 7.38
CA ASP A 10 -7.33 -33.12 8.62
C ASP A 10 -7.72 -31.74 9.21
N GLY A 11 -8.96 -31.64 9.72
CA GLY A 11 -9.48 -30.43 10.36
C GLY A 11 -8.63 -29.97 11.56
N SER A 12 -7.85 -30.87 12.16
CA SER A 12 -6.91 -30.56 13.24
C SER A 12 -5.76 -29.62 12.83
N GLU A 13 -5.40 -29.58 11.53
CA GLU A 13 -4.34 -28.70 11.03
C GLU A 13 -4.82 -27.24 10.93
N TYR A 14 -6.11 -27.03 10.63
CA TYR A 14 -6.72 -25.70 10.57
C TYR A 14 -6.79 -25.04 11.96
N ASP A 15 -7.16 -25.80 13.00
CA ASP A 15 -7.21 -25.29 14.38
C ASP A 15 -5.81 -24.95 14.93
N LYS A 16 -4.81 -25.75 14.58
CA LYS A 16 -3.41 -25.49 14.98
C LYS A 16 -2.88 -24.17 14.41
N ARG A 17 -3.21 -23.84 13.16
CA ARG A 17 -2.73 -22.59 12.51
C ARG A 17 -3.54 -21.36 12.86
N ARG A 18 -4.83 -21.51 13.21
CA ARG A 18 -5.60 -20.44 13.88
C ARG A 18 -4.91 -20.03 15.19
N THR A 19 -4.42 -21.02 15.93
CA THR A 19 -3.63 -20.79 17.15
C THR A 19 -2.30 -20.08 16.84
N GLU A 20 -1.62 -20.40 15.73
CA GLU A 20 -0.40 -19.69 15.29
C GLU A 20 -0.67 -18.23 14.90
N LEU A 21 -1.80 -17.93 14.23
CA LEU A 21 -2.19 -16.54 13.92
C LEU A 21 -2.50 -15.76 15.19
N GLU A 22 -3.19 -16.38 16.15
CA GLU A 22 -3.45 -15.81 17.47
C GLU A 22 -2.17 -15.60 18.27
N GLN A 23 -1.17 -16.49 18.14
CA GLN A 23 0.16 -16.32 18.72
C GLN A 23 0.96 -15.21 18.03
N VAL A 24 0.91 -15.08 16.71
CA VAL A 24 1.55 -13.96 15.99
C VAL A 24 0.89 -12.65 16.36
N GLU A 25 -0.43 -12.60 16.49
CA GLU A 25 -1.14 -11.44 17.00
C GLU A 25 -0.79 -11.15 18.47
N ALA A 26 -0.66 -12.16 19.32
CA ALA A 26 -0.27 -12.00 20.72
C ALA A 26 1.18 -11.50 20.85
N LEU A 27 2.11 -12.07 20.07
CA LEU A 27 3.51 -11.63 19.99
C LEU A 27 3.61 -10.23 19.41
N ALA A 28 2.83 -9.89 18.38
CA ALA A 28 2.79 -8.55 17.83
C ALA A 28 2.19 -7.54 18.82
N LYS A 29 1.10 -7.89 19.52
CA LYS A 29 0.51 -7.08 20.60
C LYS A 29 1.50 -6.88 21.75
N HIS A 30 2.28 -7.90 22.11
CA HIS A 30 3.30 -7.83 23.16
C HIS A 30 4.51 -6.97 22.74
N ALA A 31 5.01 -7.15 21.50
CA ALA A 31 6.18 -6.43 21.01
C ALA A 31 5.90 -4.98 20.57
N PHE A 32 4.67 -4.70 20.10
CA PHE A 32 4.33 -3.42 19.47
C PHE A 32 3.19 -2.64 20.18
N GLY A 33 2.56 -3.21 21.21
CA GLY A 33 1.45 -2.60 21.94
C GLY A 33 0.07 -2.76 21.25
N THR A 34 -0.99 -2.42 21.97
CA THR A 34 -2.40 -2.76 21.66
C THR A 34 -3.07 -1.90 20.57
N GLN A 35 -2.35 -1.42 19.56
CA GLN A 35 -2.98 -0.80 18.39
C GLN A 35 -2.96 -1.78 17.22
N SER A 36 -3.76 -2.84 17.35
CA SER A 36 -4.09 -3.75 16.26
C SER A 36 -5.44 -3.34 15.69
N ALA A 37 -5.43 -2.62 14.58
CA ALA A 37 -6.66 -2.36 13.84
C ALA A 37 -6.88 -3.53 12.87
N ARG A 38 -7.66 -4.54 13.30
CA ARG A 38 -8.24 -5.53 12.37
C ARG A 38 -9.27 -4.79 11.51
N PHE A 39 -8.84 -4.23 10.39
CA PHE A 39 -9.76 -3.77 9.34
C PHE A 39 -9.80 -4.81 8.23
N GLY A 40 -10.46 -5.93 8.54
CA GLY A 40 -11.04 -6.82 7.55
C GLY A 40 -12.52 -6.49 7.42
N SER A 41 -12.86 -5.38 6.77
CA SER A 41 -14.19 -5.30 6.19
C SER A 41 -14.15 -6.16 4.94
N THR A 42 -14.73 -7.35 5.02
CA THR A 42 -15.36 -7.97 3.85
C THR A 42 -16.40 -6.96 3.38
N THR A 43 -15.99 -6.05 2.50
CA THR A 43 -16.94 -5.16 1.83
C THR A 43 -17.64 -6.02 0.79
N SER A 44 -18.64 -6.79 1.22
CA SER A 44 -19.76 -7.16 0.37
C SER A 44 -20.57 -5.87 0.14
N LEU A 45 -20.10 -5.04 -0.79
CA LEU A 45 -20.90 -3.94 -1.32
C LEU A 45 -21.65 -4.48 -2.53
N GLY A 46 -22.96 -4.65 -2.37
CA GLY A 46 -23.91 -4.79 -3.48
C GLY A 46 -24.46 -6.20 -3.73
N VAL A 47 -25.16 -6.79 -2.77
CA VAL A 47 -26.36 -7.58 -3.11
C VAL A 47 -27.54 -6.71 -2.73
N GLU A 48 -28.16 -6.06 -3.73
CA GLU A 48 -29.52 -5.53 -3.56
C GLU A 48 -30.44 -6.73 -3.29
N LYS A 49 -30.81 -6.93 -2.02
CA LYS A 49 -32.03 -7.65 -1.68
C LYS A 49 -33.17 -6.65 -1.70
N THR A 50 -33.78 -6.46 -2.86
CA THR A 50 -35.15 -5.95 -2.94
C THR A 50 -36.08 -7.02 -2.39
N CYS A 51 -36.73 -6.71 -1.27
CA CYS A 51 -37.81 -7.52 -0.74
C CYS A 51 -39.07 -7.17 -1.54
N GLY A 52 -39.58 -8.11 -2.35
CA GLY A 52 -40.79 -7.91 -3.15
C GLY A 52 -41.19 -9.17 -3.92
N GLN A 53 -42.06 -9.96 -3.29
CA GLN A 53 -43.05 -10.91 -3.83
C GLN A 53 -42.77 -11.66 -5.16
N GLY A 54 -42.55 -12.97 -5.02
CA GLY A 54 -43.17 -14.04 -5.84
C GLY A 54 -43.02 -14.01 -7.35
N ASN A 55 -42.08 -14.78 -7.89
CA ASN A 55 -42.42 -15.81 -8.88
C ASN A 55 -41.29 -16.85 -9.01
N ASP A 56 -41.73 -18.11 -9.07
CA ASP A 56 -40.93 -19.31 -9.28
C ASP A 56 -40.19 -19.30 -10.63
N ASN A 57 -39.10 -20.08 -10.68
CA ASN A 57 -38.32 -20.52 -11.85
C ASN A 57 -37.20 -19.60 -12.36
N THR A 58 -35.97 -19.83 -11.89
CA THR A 58 -34.95 -20.60 -12.64
C THR A 58 -33.58 -20.55 -11.93
N ASN A 59 -33.15 -21.69 -11.41
CA ASN A 59 -31.82 -21.91 -10.85
C ASN A 59 -30.74 -21.83 -11.95
N ARG A 60 -30.08 -20.68 -12.06
CA ARG A 60 -28.67 -20.58 -12.47
C ARG A 60 -28.00 -19.57 -11.55
N GLU A 61 -27.50 -20.07 -10.42
CA GLU A 61 -26.53 -19.32 -9.62
C GLU A 61 -25.26 -19.14 -10.47
N ASP A 62 -25.17 -18.03 -11.19
CA ASP A 62 -23.90 -17.50 -11.65
C ASP A 62 -23.06 -17.18 -10.40
N LYS A 63 -22.28 -18.17 -9.94
CA LYS A 63 -21.21 -17.95 -8.96
C LYS A 63 -20.18 -17.04 -9.60
N LEU A 64 -20.39 -15.73 -9.50
CA LEU A 64 -19.35 -14.74 -9.70
C LEU A 64 -18.24 -15.06 -8.69
N GLU A 65 -17.17 -15.72 -9.14
CA GLU A 65 -16.01 -16.01 -8.31
C GLU A 65 -15.49 -14.69 -7.72
N GLN A 66 -15.60 -14.56 -6.40
CA GLN A 66 -15.22 -13.34 -5.69
C GLN A 66 -13.71 -13.14 -5.78
N ILE A 67 -13.27 -12.06 -6.44
CA ILE A 67 -11.85 -11.68 -6.50
C ILE A 67 -11.34 -11.45 -5.07
N VAL A 68 -10.39 -12.30 -4.64
CA VAL A 68 -9.71 -12.18 -3.35
C VAL A 68 -8.64 -11.09 -3.37
N TYR A 69 -8.63 -10.27 -2.32
CA TYR A 69 -7.64 -9.23 -2.06
C TYR A 69 -6.87 -9.50 -0.77
N PRO A 70 -5.65 -8.95 -0.59
CA PRO A 70 -4.85 -9.17 0.59
C PRO A 70 -5.53 -8.68 1.86
N CYS A 71 -5.67 -9.57 2.83
CA CYS A 71 -6.02 -9.25 4.20
C CYS A 71 -4.73 -9.22 5.03
N LEU A 72 -4.32 -8.02 5.46
CA LEU A 72 -3.08 -7.85 6.23
C LEU A 72 -3.33 -7.12 7.56
N LEU A 73 -2.52 -7.50 8.54
CA LEU A 73 -2.36 -6.78 9.79
C LEU A 73 -1.16 -5.84 9.66
N ARG A 74 -1.32 -4.63 10.19
CA ARG A 74 -0.30 -3.59 10.13
C ARG A 74 0.16 -3.27 11.53
N TYR A 75 1.47 -3.22 11.73
CA TYR A 75 2.06 -2.88 13.01
C TYR A 75 3.13 -1.81 12.84
N MET A 76 3.09 -0.83 13.72
CA MET A 76 4.14 0.16 13.90
C MET A 76 4.59 0.10 15.36
N ALA A 77 5.81 0.57 15.65
CA ALA A 77 6.27 0.63 17.03
C ALA A 77 5.34 1.53 17.87
N LYS A 78 5.06 1.15 19.12
CA LYS A 78 4.22 1.93 20.03
C LYS A 78 4.69 3.38 20.18
N GLN A 79 5.99 3.57 20.22
CA GLN A 79 6.63 4.88 20.29
C GLN A 79 7.16 5.28 18.93
N ALA A 80 7.05 6.57 18.64
CA ALA A 80 7.61 7.14 17.43
C ALA A 80 9.13 7.02 17.44
N THR A 81 9.73 6.81 16.27
CA THR A 81 11.19 6.77 16.15
C THR A 81 11.80 8.16 16.34
N LYS A 82 11.07 9.21 15.97
CA LYS A 82 11.40 10.60 16.25
C LYS A 82 10.14 11.33 16.68
N GLU A 83 10.17 11.94 17.87
CA GLU A 83 9.05 12.74 18.38
C GLU A 83 9.26 14.23 18.08
N LYS A 84 8.16 14.99 18.09
CA LYS A 84 8.17 16.46 17.98
C LYS A 84 9.01 16.99 16.82
N GLN A 85 8.90 16.34 15.66
CA GLN A 85 9.49 16.84 14.42
C GLN A 85 8.56 17.90 13.83
N THR A 86 9.10 18.96 13.24
CA THR A 86 8.29 19.97 12.55
C THR A 86 7.94 19.50 11.13
N PHE A 87 6.91 20.06 10.50
CA PHE A 87 6.73 19.85 9.05
C PHE A 87 7.90 20.38 8.23
N GLN A 88 8.59 21.42 8.71
CA GLN A 88 9.84 21.88 8.11
C GLN A 88 10.92 20.76 8.14
N ASP A 89 11.04 20.01 9.23
CA ASP A 89 11.94 18.85 9.29
C ASP A 89 11.57 17.78 8.25
N LEU A 90 10.28 17.55 8.01
CA LEU A 90 9.81 16.60 6.99
C LEU A 90 10.18 17.07 5.57
N ILE A 91 10.02 18.36 5.28
CA ILE A 91 10.40 18.96 4.01
C ILE A 91 11.92 18.82 3.79
N ASP A 92 12.72 19.27 4.75
CA ASP A 92 14.16 19.40 4.56
C ASP A 92 14.89 18.04 4.60
N LYS A 93 14.53 17.19 5.56
CA LYS A 93 15.24 15.94 5.86
C LYS A 93 14.62 14.74 5.16
N TYR A 94 13.28 14.66 5.12
CA TYR A 94 12.57 13.54 4.50
C TYR A 94 12.21 13.79 3.03
N LYS A 95 12.52 14.99 2.49
CA LYS A 95 12.20 15.39 1.11
C LYS A 95 10.70 15.43 0.82
N ALA A 96 9.88 15.66 1.84
CA ALA A 96 8.43 15.70 1.73
C ALA A 96 7.93 17.13 1.36
N LEU A 97 8.33 17.62 0.18
CA LEU A 97 8.17 19.03 -0.22
C LEU A 97 6.72 19.55 -0.12
N ASN A 98 5.74 18.74 -0.49
CA ASN A 98 4.33 19.15 -0.56
C ASN A 98 3.51 18.72 0.67
N VAL A 99 4.15 18.21 1.73
CA VAL A 99 3.46 17.55 2.85
C VAL A 99 2.36 18.41 3.49
N ILE A 100 2.56 19.72 3.60
CA ILE A 100 1.57 20.64 4.18
C ILE A 100 0.32 20.72 3.29
N SER A 101 0.51 20.82 1.97
CA SER A 101 -0.59 20.84 1.00
C SER A 101 -1.31 19.50 1.00
N ASP A 102 -0.58 18.40 1.00
CA ASP A 102 -1.15 17.05 0.92
C ASP A 102 -1.90 16.66 2.19
N VAL A 103 -1.44 17.10 3.37
CA VAL A 103 -2.20 16.96 4.62
C VAL A 103 -3.50 17.76 4.55
N ARG A 104 -3.46 18.99 4.02
CA ARG A 104 -4.68 19.80 3.86
C ARG A 104 -5.67 19.16 2.89
N ASP A 105 -5.17 18.62 1.77
CA ASP A 105 -5.99 17.91 0.80
C ASP A 105 -6.56 16.62 1.40
N PHE A 106 -5.80 15.87 2.20
CA PHE A 106 -6.30 14.74 2.96
C PHE A 106 -7.45 15.15 3.90
N LEU A 107 -7.26 16.18 4.72
CA LEU A 107 -8.30 16.66 5.65
C LEU A 107 -9.55 17.12 4.91
N THR A 108 -9.40 17.92 3.85
CA THR A 108 -10.53 18.55 3.16
C THR A 108 -11.24 17.59 2.20
N ARG A 109 -10.52 16.89 1.34
CA ARG A 109 -11.11 16.04 0.29
C ARG A 109 -11.52 14.66 0.81
N ARG A 110 -10.75 14.10 1.75
CA ARG A 110 -11.00 12.74 2.24
C ARG A 110 -11.82 12.69 3.52
N LEU A 111 -11.59 13.64 4.44
CA LEU A 111 -12.34 13.70 5.70
C LEU A 111 -13.44 14.76 5.71
N GLY A 112 -13.56 15.60 4.68
CA GLY A 112 -14.61 16.63 4.60
C GLY A 112 -14.41 17.78 5.59
N VAL A 113 -13.21 17.97 6.13
CA VAL A 113 -12.92 19.03 7.09
C VAL A 113 -12.98 20.40 6.37
N PRO A 114 -13.72 21.40 6.90
CA PRO A 114 -13.76 22.72 6.30
C PRO A 114 -12.38 23.35 6.20
N ARG A 115 -12.09 24.06 5.10
CA ARG A 115 -10.76 24.64 4.84
C ARG A 115 -10.24 25.51 5.98
N HIS A 116 -11.10 26.31 6.61
CA HIS A 116 -10.74 27.17 7.74
C HIS A 116 -10.30 26.40 8.99
N ASN A 117 -10.69 25.12 9.12
CA ASN A 117 -10.30 24.23 10.21
C ASN A 117 -9.12 23.32 9.87
N SER A 118 -8.57 23.41 8.65
CA SER A 118 -7.47 22.58 8.15
C SER A 118 -6.12 23.32 8.17
N PHE A 119 -5.93 24.19 9.16
CA PHE A 119 -4.70 24.99 9.26
C PHE A 119 -3.51 24.11 9.66
N VAL A 120 -2.53 24.05 8.75
CA VAL A 120 -1.26 23.35 8.90
C VAL A 120 -0.15 24.35 8.60
N SER A 121 0.80 24.46 9.53
CA SER A 121 1.97 25.33 9.45
C SER A 121 3.25 24.50 9.50
N GLN A 122 4.33 25.03 8.90
CA GLN A 122 5.67 24.42 8.91
C GLN A 122 6.17 24.11 10.33
N ASN A 123 5.78 24.93 11.31
CA ASN A 123 6.20 24.80 12.71
C ASN A 123 5.34 23.84 13.53
N ASN A 124 4.28 23.26 12.94
CA ASN A 124 3.48 22.28 13.67
C ASN A 124 4.27 20.98 13.89
N TYR A 125 4.16 20.44 15.10
CA TYR A 125 4.86 19.22 15.49
C TYR A 125 4.08 17.96 15.12
N VAL A 126 4.83 16.97 14.61
CA VAL A 126 4.38 15.63 14.28
C VAL A 126 5.32 14.60 14.89
N ASN A 127 4.80 13.40 15.13
CA ASN A 127 5.63 12.25 15.46
C ASN A 127 5.92 11.45 14.19
N VAL A 128 7.12 10.89 14.06
CA VAL A 128 7.60 10.17 12.87
C VAL A 128 8.06 8.76 13.23
N TRP A 129 7.67 7.79 12.41
CA TRP A 129 8.10 6.40 12.49
C TRP A 129 8.95 6.05 11.27
N HIS A 130 9.94 5.19 11.47
CA HIS A 130 10.81 4.78 10.37
C HIS A 130 10.41 3.49 9.69
N LYS A 131 9.46 2.74 10.26
CA LYS A 131 9.07 1.42 9.76
C LYS A 131 7.61 1.13 10.03
N ILE A 132 7.03 0.38 9.11
CA ILE A 132 5.78 -0.35 9.28
C ILE A 132 6.02 -1.82 8.90
N TYR A 133 5.45 -2.72 9.70
CA TYR A 133 5.41 -4.15 9.45
C TYR A 133 4.05 -4.53 8.89
N LEU A 134 4.06 -5.26 7.77
CA LEU A 134 2.86 -5.79 7.12
C LEU A 134 2.87 -7.30 7.32
N PHE A 135 1.88 -7.84 8.02
CA PHE A 135 1.72 -9.26 8.24
C PHE A 135 0.56 -9.77 7.40
N HIS A 136 0.88 -10.63 6.45
CA HIS A 136 -0.08 -11.18 5.52
C HIS A 136 -0.49 -12.56 5.99
N SER A 137 -1.80 -12.72 6.22
CA SER A 137 -2.38 -14.03 6.50
C SER A 137 -2.34 -14.88 5.21
N PRO A 138 -2.31 -16.22 5.32
CA PRO A 138 -2.40 -17.09 4.16
C PRO A 138 -3.66 -16.75 3.35
N PRO A 139 -3.56 -16.63 2.00
CA PRO A 139 -4.71 -16.32 1.19
C PRO A 139 -5.67 -17.51 1.14
N LEU A 140 -6.97 -17.26 0.95
CA LEU A 140 -7.99 -18.33 0.88
C LEU A 140 -7.70 -19.36 -0.22
N PHE A 141 -7.04 -18.94 -1.31
CA PHE A 141 -6.66 -19.81 -2.43
C PHE A 141 -5.33 -20.56 -2.23
N ALA A 142 -4.57 -20.23 -1.18
CA ALA A 142 -3.35 -20.97 -0.79
C ALA A 142 -3.28 -21.02 0.75
N PRO A 143 -4.20 -21.74 1.42
CA PRO A 143 -4.34 -21.71 2.88
C PRO A 143 -3.15 -22.34 3.61
N PHE A 144 -2.33 -23.13 2.91
CA PHE A 144 -1.16 -23.80 3.48
C PHE A 144 0.10 -22.95 3.47
N ASP A 145 0.08 -21.78 2.83
CA ASP A 145 1.19 -20.84 2.86
C ASP A 145 1.44 -20.35 4.30
N PRO A 146 2.70 -20.07 4.68
CA PRO A 146 2.99 -19.47 5.97
C PRO A 146 2.58 -17.98 6.01
N VAL A 147 2.34 -17.48 7.22
CA VAL A 147 2.18 -16.03 7.45
C VAL A 147 3.43 -15.31 6.93
N LYS A 148 3.25 -14.34 6.04
CA LYS A 148 4.36 -13.57 5.47
C LYS A 148 4.47 -12.23 6.16
N ARG A 149 5.70 -11.82 6.47
CA ARG A 149 6.00 -10.49 6.99
C ARG A 149 6.79 -9.68 5.97
N ASP A 150 6.25 -8.52 5.62
CA ASP A 150 6.91 -7.48 4.84
C ASP A 150 7.19 -6.26 5.71
N VAL A 151 8.13 -5.42 5.27
CA VAL A 151 8.53 -4.20 5.98
C VAL A 151 8.65 -3.08 4.98
N VAL A 152 8.03 -1.94 5.27
CA VAL A 152 8.22 -0.69 4.52
C VAL A 152 8.92 0.31 5.43
N ARG A 153 10.03 0.87 4.96
CA ARG A 153 10.88 1.79 5.72
C ARG A 153 10.89 3.18 5.08
N ALA A 154 10.93 4.18 5.94
CA ALA A 154 11.02 5.58 5.57
C ALA A 154 11.85 6.33 6.62
N SER A 155 13.13 6.56 6.36
CA SER A 155 14.04 7.26 7.27
C SER A 155 14.93 8.23 6.49
N ALA A 156 14.97 9.48 6.94
CA ALA A 156 15.90 10.47 6.44
C ALA A 156 17.37 10.07 6.71
N PRO A 157 18.33 10.58 5.91
CA PRO A 157 19.75 10.41 6.19
C PRO A 157 20.13 10.98 7.57
N GLU A 158 21.04 10.31 8.26
CA GLU A 158 21.60 10.81 9.52
C GLU A 158 22.95 11.48 9.23
N VAL A 159 23.05 12.77 9.55
CA VAL A 159 24.25 13.58 9.34
C VAL A 159 24.89 13.90 10.70
N SER A 160 26.21 13.71 10.82
CA SER A 160 26.96 14.08 12.01
C SER A 160 27.06 15.61 12.16
N PRO A 161 27.43 16.12 13.36
CA PRO A 161 27.75 17.54 13.53
C PRO A 161 28.84 18.05 12.58
N SER A 162 29.73 17.17 12.13
CA SER A 162 30.78 17.46 11.14
C SER A 162 30.29 17.46 9.68
N GLY A 163 28.99 17.31 9.43
CA GLY A 163 28.40 17.29 8.09
C GLY A 163 28.56 15.96 7.34
N ARG A 164 29.12 14.92 7.95
CA ARG A 164 29.30 13.61 7.31
C ARG A 164 28.04 12.76 7.46
N VAL A 165 27.60 12.14 6.38
CA VAL A 165 26.49 11.17 6.40
C VAL A 165 26.93 9.92 7.17
N ARG A 166 26.35 9.70 8.36
CA ARG A 166 26.55 8.49 9.17
C ARG A 166 25.72 7.32 8.66
N ARG A 167 24.52 7.62 8.15
CA ARG A 167 23.59 6.63 7.63
C ARG A 167 22.84 7.21 6.44
N ALA A 168 22.83 6.47 5.32
CA ALA A 168 22.03 6.84 4.16
C ALA A 168 20.53 6.81 4.48
N GLY A 169 19.78 7.67 3.79
CA GLY A 169 18.32 7.62 3.83
C GLY A 169 17.80 6.31 3.25
N VAL A 170 16.63 5.88 3.72
CA VAL A 170 15.94 4.68 3.23
C VAL A 170 14.50 5.06 2.96
N TRP A 171 14.06 4.88 1.72
CA TRP A 171 12.70 5.19 1.28
C TRP A 171 12.22 4.05 0.40
N ASP A 172 11.61 3.05 1.04
CA ASP A 172 11.09 1.88 0.35
C ASP A 172 9.84 2.26 -0.48
N VAL A 173 9.58 1.49 -1.52
CA VAL A 173 8.35 1.61 -2.31
C VAL A 173 7.30 0.67 -1.73
N ALA A 174 6.05 1.11 -1.73
CA ALA A 174 4.91 0.32 -1.30
C ALA A 174 3.80 0.35 -2.34
N LEU A 175 3.00 -0.73 -2.40
CA LEU A 175 1.69 -0.68 -3.05
C LEU A 175 0.67 -0.13 -2.06
N TYR A 176 -0.16 0.80 -2.54
CA TYR A 176 -1.29 1.32 -1.78
C TYR A 176 -2.59 1.22 -2.59
N VAL A 177 -3.72 1.17 -1.90
CA VAL A 177 -5.05 1.20 -2.52
C VAL A 177 -5.32 2.60 -3.05
N GLU A 178 -5.44 2.74 -4.37
CA GLU A 178 -5.91 3.97 -4.98
C GLU A 178 -7.43 4.08 -4.76
N LYS A 179 -7.82 4.93 -3.80
CA LYS A 179 -9.22 5.25 -3.56
C LYS A 179 -9.55 6.49 -4.39
N PRO A 180 -10.44 6.40 -5.41
CA PRO A 180 -10.85 7.59 -6.13
C PRO A 180 -11.37 8.62 -5.13
N ASN A 181 -10.96 9.88 -5.32
CA ASN A 181 -11.49 10.98 -4.53
C ASN A 181 -13.03 10.86 -4.56
N ARG A 182 -13.68 10.87 -3.39
CA ARG A 182 -15.15 10.73 -3.21
C ARG A 182 -16.00 11.79 -3.93
N LEU A 183 -15.37 12.63 -4.76
CA LEU A 183 -15.96 13.66 -5.59
C LEU A 183 -16.03 13.27 -7.08
N ARG A 184 -15.43 12.14 -7.51
CA ARG A 184 -15.70 11.58 -8.84
C ARG A 184 -16.96 10.72 -8.76
N SER A 185 -17.84 10.94 -9.73
CA SER A 185 -19.20 10.38 -9.86
C SER A 185 -19.31 8.92 -9.43
N PHE A 186 -20.39 8.58 -8.72
CA PHE A 186 -20.79 7.21 -8.34
C PHE A 186 -20.99 6.27 -9.55
N SER A 187 -20.92 6.76 -10.79
CA SER A 187 -21.03 5.97 -12.02
C SER A 187 -19.76 5.22 -12.41
N ASP A 188 -18.60 5.51 -11.80
CA ASP A 188 -17.33 4.83 -12.10
C ASP A 188 -17.06 3.59 -11.22
N THR A 189 -18.12 2.81 -10.96
CA THR A 189 -18.04 1.55 -10.21
C THR A 189 -17.16 0.48 -10.88
N ASN A 190 -16.72 0.72 -12.13
CA ASN A 190 -15.89 -0.18 -12.93
C ASN A 190 -14.51 0.35 -13.37
N GLU A 191 -14.03 1.52 -12.92
CA GLU A 191 -12.64 1.94 -13.23
C GLU A 191 -11.60 1.17 -12.37
N LYS A 192 -11.47 -0.14 -12.61
CA LYS A 192 -10.34 -0.95 -12.15
C LYS A 192 -9.26 -0.95 -13.23
N HIS A 193 -8.37 0.04 -13.28
CA HIS A 193 -7.31 0.00 -14.30
C HIS A 193 -5.91 0.13 -13.67
N GLY A 194 -5.11 -0.94 -13.81
CA GLY A 194 -3.68 -0.98 -13.46
C GLY A 194 -3.35 -1.68 -12.14
N ILE A 195 -2.96 -2.95 -12.21
CA ILE A 195 -2.77 -3.91 -11.10
C ILE A 195 -3.80 -3.88 -9.95
N HIS A 196 -5.07 -3.98 -10.32
CA HIS A 196 -6.20 -4.28 -9.43
C HIS A 196 -6.48 -3.24 -8.33
N ARG A 197 -6.43 -1.95 -8.69
CA ARG A 197 -6.65 -0.77 -7.81
C ARG A 197 -5.45 -0.42 -6.94
N TYR A 198 -4.29 -0.99 -7.24
CA TYR A 198 -3.06 -0.71 -6.52
C TYR A 198 -2.13 0.14 -7.37
N ARG A 199 -1.49 1.08 -6.69
CA ARG A 199 -0.52 1.97 -7.28
C ARG A 199 0.75 1.97 -6.44
N ALA A 200 1.89 2.15 -7.08
CA ALA A 200 3.16 2.24 -6.35
C ALA A 200 3.32 3.65 -5.80
N GLY A 201 3.83 3.75 -4.58
CA GLY A 201 4.24 5.00 -3.97
C GLY A 201 5.52 4.81 -3.18
N ARG A 202 6.48 5.71 -3.39
CA ARG A 202 7.69 5.75 -2.58
C ARG A 202 7.38 6.44 -1.26
N VAL A 203 7.62 5.74 -0.15
CA VAL A 203 7.29 6.27 1.17
C VAL A 203 8.41 7.19 1.66
N ARG A 204 8.17 8.50 1.72
CA ARG A 204 9.15 9.45 2.26
C ARG A 204 9.05 9.61 3.76
N ALA A 205 7.84 9.58 4.33
CA ALA A 205 7.63 9.72 5.76
C ALA A 205 6.40 8.95 6.25
N LEU A 206 6.47 8.41 7.46
CA LEU A 206 5.33 7.87 8.22
C LEU A 206 5.15 8.73 9.47
N PHE A 207 3.99 9.36 9.63
CA PHE A 207 3.81 10.41 10.65
C PHE A 207 2.38 10.48 11.19
N THR A 208 2.17 11.26 12.24
CA THR A 208 0.83 11.58 12.78
C THR A 208 0.45 13.02 12.46
N LEU A 209 -0.85 13.33 12.46
CA LEU A 209 -1.28 14.73 12.43
C LEU A 209 -0.80 15.51 13.67
N PRO A 210 -0.62 16.83 13.54
CA PRO A 210 -0.45 17.73 14.67
C PRO A 210 -1.53 17.54 15.73
N ALA A 211 -1.20 17.77 17.00
CA ALA A 211 -2.09 17.51 18.13
C ALA A 211 -3.47 18.17 17.97
N HIS A 212 -3.52 19.41 17.47
CA HIS A 212 -4.77 20.14 17.24
C HIS A 212 -5.61 19.61 16.07
N LEU A 213 -5.10 18.68 15.26
CA LEU A 213 -5.82 18.07 14.13
C LEU A 213 -6.11 16.57 14.36
N ARG A 214 -5.58 15.98 15.45
CA ARG A 214 -5.75 14.55 15.75
C ARG A 214 -7.19 14.14 16.04
N PHE A 215 -8.06 15.10 16.40
CA PHE A 215 -9.48 14.81 16.58
C PHE A 215 -10.20 14.53 15.25
N TYR A 216 -9.69 15.00 14.11
CA TYR A 216 -10.21 14.63 12.79
C TYR A 216 -9.71 13.26 12.32
N TYR A 217 -8.47 12.91 12.68
CA TYR A 217 -7.89 11.62 12.39
C TYR A 217 -6.73 11.31 13.36
N SER A 218 -6.89 10.27 14.15
CA SER A 218 -5.93 9.90 15.20
C SER A 218 -4.89 8.87 14.74
N GLY A 219 -5.07 8.28 13.55
CA GLY A 219 -4.17 7.25 13.03
C GLY A 219 -2.90 7.81 12.41
N GLU A 220 -2.03 6.91 11.99
CA GLU A 220 -0.82 7.23 11.25
C GLU A 220 -1.11 7.45 9.76
N LEU A 221 -0.29 8.32 9.18
CA LEU A 221 -0.31 8.74 7.79
C LEU A 221 1.03 8.41 7.14
N ALA A 222 1.00 8.19 5.83
CA ALA A 222 2.16 8.06 4.99
C ALA A 222 2.17 9.19 3.96
N TYR A 223 3.31 9.86 3.79
CA TYR A 223 3.56 10.74 2.66
C TYR A 223 4.25 9.93 1.56
N LEU A 224 3.66 9.95 0.38
CA LEU A 224 4.10 9.20 -0.79
C LEU A 224 4.51 10.13 -1.92
N GLU A 225 5.59 9.79 -2.60
CA GLU A 225 5.82 10.19 -3.99
C GLU A 225 5.21 9.13 -4.92
N LEU A 226 4.47 9.57 -5.92
CA LEU A 226 3.64 8.71 -6.73
C LEU A 226 4.38 8.21 -7.97
N PHE A 227 4.11 6.96 -8.33
CA PHE A 227 4.36 6.43 -9.67
C PHE A 227 3.05 6.37 -10.42
N GLU A 228 3.01 6.50 -11.74
CA GLU A 228 1.79 6.31 -12.54
C GLU A 228 1.13 4.93 -12.32
N SER A 229 -0.13 4.81 -12.70
CA SER A 229 -0.83 3.51 -12.71
C SER A 229 -0.06 2.50 -13.55
N PHE A 230 -0.09 1.23 -13.12
CA PHE A 230 0.62 0.19 -13.87
C PHE A 230 -0.03 -0.04 -15.23
N ASP A 231 0.78 -0.44 -16.21
CA ASP A 231 0.30 -0.87 -17.53
C ASP A 231 -0.85 -1.89 -17.39
N VAL A 232 -1.85 -1.77 -18.27
CA VAL A 232 -3.03 -2.64 -18.27
C VAL A 232 -2.63 -4.12 -18.44
N SER A 233 -1.63 -4.37 -19.29
CA SER A 233 -1.08 -5.70 -19.58
C SER A 233 0.36 -5.84 -19.06
N ALA A 234 0.69 -7.03 -18.56
CA ALA A 234 2.07 -7.38 -18.28
C ALA A 234 2.86 -7.61 -19.57
N SER A 235 4.17 -7.37 -19.52
CA SER A 235 5.09 -7.65 -20.63
C SER A 235 4.96 -9.11 -21.09
N PRO A 236 4.89 -9.39 -22.41
CA PRO A 236 4.81 -10.76 -22.90
C PRO A 236 6.06 -11.58 -22.59
N PHE A 237 7.23 -10.93 -22.46
CA PHE A 237 8.52 -11.57 -22.23
C PHE A 237 8.80 -11.81 -20.75
N THR A 238 8.72 -10.75 -19.94
CA THR A 238 9.09 -10.82 -18.51
C THR A 238 7.90 -11.15 -17.62
N LYS A 239 6.67 -11.06 -18.15
CA LYS A 239 5.43 -11.11 -17.40
C LYS A 239 5.39 -10.09 -16.26
N LEU A 240 6.16 -9.00 -16.30
CA LEU A 240 6.13 -7.92 -15.31
C LEU A 240 5.25 -6.76 -15.78
N TYR A 241 4.66 -6.02 -14.83
CA TYR A 241 3.93 -4.79 -15.12
C TYR A 241 4.89 -3.59 -15.07
N SER A 242 4.69 -2.61 -15.94
CA SER A 242 5.48 -1.37 -15.93
C SER A 242 4.80 -0.27 -15.14
N THR A 243 5.59 0.64 -14.59
CA THR A 243 5.17 1.97 -14.14
C THR A 243 6.33 2.95 -14.32
N ARG A 244 6.14 4.23 -14.01
CA ARG A 244 7.15 5.28 -14.01
C ARG A 244 6.76 6.36 -12.98
N PRO A 245 7.69 7.19 -12.49
CA PRO A 245 7.33 8.26 -11.56
C PRO A 245 6.29 9.18 -12.19
N ASP A 246 5.30 9.60 -11.41
CA ASP A 246 4.24 10.51 -11.87
C ASP A 246 4.73 11.94 -11.69
N PHE A 247 4.89 12.67 -12.80
CA PHE A 247 5.31 14.06 -12.79
C PHE A 247 4.16 14.97 -13.24
N ASP A 248 4.00 16.10 -12.57
CA ASP A 248 3.09 17.14 -13.00
C ASP A 248 3.60 17.89 -14.25
N SER A 249 2.80 18.83 -14.76
CA SER A 249 3.17 19.66 -15.92
C SER A 249 4.40 20.54 -15.70
N LYS A 250 4.84 20.71 -14.45
CA LYS A 250 6.06 21.46 -14.07
C LYS A 250 7.27 20.53 -13.88
N GLY A 251 7.09 19.21 -14.06
CA GLY A 251 8.13 18.22 -13.87
C GLY A 251 8.43 17.90 -12.41
N LEU A 252 7.53 18.23 -11.48
CA LEU A 252 7.63 17.87 -10.08
C LEU A 252 6.93 16.54 -9.83
N CYS A 253 7.54 15.68 -9.01
CA CYS A 253 6.92 14.40 -8.65
C CYS A 253 5.60 14.66 -7.92
N GLN A 254 4.53 14.04 -8.38
CA GLN A 254 3.23 14.09 -7.72
C GLN A 254 3.30 13.35 -6.39
N THR A 255 2.60 13.89 -5.39
CA THR A 255 2.68 13.41 -4.01
C THR A 255 1.29 13.24 -3.42
N LEU A 256 1.20 12.44 -2.36
CA LEU A 256 -0.06 12.17 -1.68
C LEU A 256 0.15 11.81 -0.21
N VAL A 257 -0.77 12.24 0.63
CA VAL A 257 -0.88 11.75 2.01
C VAL A 257 -2.04 10.77 2.11
N ILE A 258 -1.74 9.56 2.59
CA ILE A 258 -2.72 8.49 2.81
C ILE A 258 -2.66 7.97 4.24
N PRO A 259 -3.76 7.40 4.78
CA PRO A 259 -3.72 6.52 5.93
C PRO A 259 -2.74 5.38 5.69
N VAL A 260 -1.95 5.06 6.71
CA VAL A 260 -1.10 3.87 6.70
C VAL A 260 -1.89 2.58 6.41
N THR A 261 -3.17 2.55 6.80
CA THR A 261 -4.09 1.44 6.51
C THR A 261 -4.33 1.18 5.02
N ASP A 262 -3.99 2.12 4.15
CA ASP A 262 -4.14 1.95 2.70
C ASP A 262 -2.91 1.29 2.04
N ILE A 263 -1.78 1.19 2.75
CA ILE A 263 -0.60 0.44 2.27
C ILE A 263 -0.87 -1.06 2.38
N VAL A 264 -0.61 -1.81 1.32
CA VAL A 264 -0.92 -3.24 1.25
C VAL A 264 0.28 -4.15 1.06
N PHE A 265 1.36 -3.70 0.41
CA PHE A 265 2.57 -4.51 0.21
C PHE A 265 3.83 -3.63 0.25
N ALA A 266 4.94 -4.19 0.71
CA ALA A 266 6.25 -3.69 0.33
C ALA A 266 6.51 -4.06 -1.13
N THR A 267 7.19 -3.21 -1.89
CA THR A 267 7.24 -3.34 -3.34
C THR A 267 8.61 -3.04 -3.89
N HIS A 268 9.04 -3.88 -4.84
CA HIS A 268 10.34 -3.76 -5.48
C HIS A 268 10.14 -3.34 -6.93
N LEU A 269 10.58 -2.13 -7.23
CA LEU A 269 10.64 -1.60 -8.58
C LEU A 269 12.05 -1.81 -9.12
N VAL A 270 12.15 -2.40 -10.31
CA VAL A 270 13.41 -2.68 -11.00
C VAL A 270 13.53 -1.72 -12.18
N PRO A 271 14.60 -0.92 -12.28
CA PRO A 271 14.76 0.04 -13.38
C PRO A 271 14.84 -0.68 -14.74
N LYS A 272 14.18 -0.12 -15.74
CA LYS A 272 14.42 -0.46 -17.14
C LYS A 272 15.59 0.38 -17.63
N PHE A 273 16.80 -0.14 -17.49
CA PHE A 273 18.03 0.61 -17.81
C PHE A 273 18.04 1.21 -19.23
N HIS A 274 17.43 0.54 -20.21
CA HIS A 274 17.31 1.06 -21.59
C HIS A 274 16.35 2.26 -21.74
N THR A 275 15.66 2.67 -20.69
CA THR A 275 14.74 3.84 -20.66
C THR A 275 15.29 5.00 -19.83
N ILE A 276 16.42 4.78 -19.15
CA ILE A 276 17.10 5.83 -18.41
C ILE A 276 17.82 6.72 -19.43
N GLU A 277 17.82 8.02 -19.22
CA GLU A 277 18.50 8.98 -20.09
C GLU A 277 19.98 8.59 -20.27
N ASN A 278 20.43 8.47 -21.54
CA ASN A 278 21.77 7.97 -21.89
C ASN A 278 22.94 8.77 -21.29
N GLN A 279 22.68 9.98 -20.78
CA GLN A 279 23.67 10.86 -20.16
C GLN A 279 23.74 10.73 -18.63
N LEU A 280 22.87 9.93 -18.01
CA LEU A 280 22.87 9.75 -16.56
C LEU A 280 23.99 8.78 -16.14
N GLU A 281 25.02 9.32 -15.49
CA GLU A 281 26.06 8.49 -14.88
C GLU A 281 25.53 7.79 -13.63
N LEU A 282 25.36 6.47 -13.70
CA LEU A 282 24.90 5.68 -12.56
C LEU A 282 26.01 5.53 -11.52
N ASN A 283 25.82 6.13 -10.36
CA ASN A 283 26.71 5.96 -9.22
C ASN A 283 25.91 5.80 -7.92
N ARG A 284 26.60 5.48 -6.81
CA ARG A 284 25.98 5.22 -5.50
C ARG A 284 25.19 6.39 -4.89
N TYR A 285 25.34 7.60 -5.43
CA TYR A 285 24.65 8.80 -4.97
C TYR A 285 23.43 9.14 -5.83
N VAL A 286 23.26 8.45 -6.95
CA VAL A 286 22.08 8.60 -7.81
C VAL A 286 20.94 7.79 -7.25
N ASP A 287 19.87 8.49 -6.91
CA ASP A 287 18.62 7.88 -6.55
C ASP A 287 17.85 7.50 -7.80
N LEU A 288 17.93 6.22 -8.18
CA LEU A 288 17.30 5.73 -9.41
C LEU A 288 15.79 6.00 -9.42
N LEU A 289 15.11 5.96 -8.27
CA LEU A 289 13.67 6.18 -8.19
C LEU A 289 13.26 7.64 -8.45
N ASP A 290 14.20 8.57 -8.40
CA ASP A 290 13.98 9.99 -8.73
C ASP A 290 14.27 10.29 -10.21
N THR A 291 14.75 9.30 -10.98
CA THR A 291 15.03 9.44 -12.41
C THR A 291 13.75 9.26 -13.24
N ARG A 292 13.69 9.87 -14.44
CA ARG A 292 12.55 9.75 -15.37
C ARG A 292 12.44 8.38 -16.08
N GLY A 293 13.10 7.35 -15.56
CA GLY A 293 13.09 6.01 -16.12
C GLY A 293 11.77 5.27 -15.89
N ASN A 294 11.54 4.23 -16.69
CA ASN A 294 10.47 3.27 -16.45
C ASN A 294 10.97 2.17 -15.50
N PHE A 295 10.04 1.56 -14.77
CA PHE A 295 10.32 0.50 -13.80
C PHE A 295 9.42 -0.70 -14.04
N TRP A 296 9.97 -1.90 -13.82
CA TRP A 296 9.21 -3.13 -13.70
C TRP A 296 8.81 -3.38 -12.24
N LEU A 297 7.56 -3.78 -12.03
CA LEU A 297 7.09 -4.32 -10.76
C LEU A 297 7.58 -5.75 -10.58
N ASN A 298 8.59 -5.94 -9.72
CA ASN A 298 9.13 -7.26 -9.42
C ASN A 298 8.25 -8.00 -8.40
N HIS A 299 7.17 -8.61 -8.89
CA HIS A 299 6.33 -9.47 -8.07
C HIS A 299 6.97 -10.82 -7.72
N TYR A 300 8.12 -11.18 -8.30
CA TYR A 300 8.86 -12.40 -7.95
C TYR A 300 9.67 -12.28 -6.67
N TYR A 301 9.86 -11.06 -6.14
CA TYR A 301 10.59 -10.83 -4.89
C TYR A 301 9.95 -11.52 -3.68
N ASN A 302 8.63 -11.64 -3.67
CA ASN A 302 7.87 -12.22 -2.57
C ASN A 302 6.90 -13.26 -3.13
N HIS A 303 7.05 -14.52 -2.71
CA HIS A 303 6.18 -15.63 -3.12
C HIS A 303 4.69 -15.31 -2.88
N HIS A 304 4.38 -14.72 -1.74
CA HIS A 304 3.01 -14.36 -1.38
C HIS A 304 2.43 -13.31 -2.35
N PHE A 305 3.22 -12.30 -2.71
CA PHE A 305 2.81 -11.31 -3.70
C PHE A 305 2.68 -11.92 -5.10
N TYR A 306 3.62 -12.78 -5.49
CA TYR A 306 3.55 -13.55 -6.74
C TYR A 306 2.25 -14.34 -6.85
N GLN A 307 1.84 -15.04 -5.78
CA GLN A 307 0.61 -15.82 -5.79
C GLN A 307 -0.63 -14.96 -6.02
N TYR A 308 -0.76 -13.80 -5.37
CA TYR A 308 -1.86 -12.86 -5.65
C TYR A 308 -1.89 -12.42 -7.11
N ILE A 309 -0.74 -12.14 -7.70
CA ILE A 309 -0.63 -11.75 -9.10
C ILE A 309 -1.09 -12.87 -10.03
N GLN A 310 -0.71 -14.12 -9.75
CA GLN A 310 -1.16 -15.28 -10.52
C GLN A 310 -2.66 -15.50 -10.36
N TYR A 311 -3.16 -15.41 -9.13
CA TYR A 311 -4.58 -15.51 -8.84
C TYR A 311 -5.38 -14.45 -9.62
N TRP A 312 -5.00 -13.18 -9.54
CA TRP A 312 -5.67 -12.11 -10.25
C TRP A 312 -5.63 -12.26 -11.78
N ARG A 313 -4.55 -12.81 -12.34
CA ARG A 313 -4.45 -13.09 -13.78
C ARG A 313 -5.43 -14.16 -14.24
N ARG A 314 -5.60 -15.22 -13.46
CA ARG A 314 -6.53 -16.32 -13.78
C ARG A 314 -7.99 -15.87 -13.71
N HIS A 315 -8.30 -14.94 -12.82
CA HIS A 315 -9.66 -14.46 -12.56
C HIS A 315 -9.93 -13.08 -13.18
N ARG A 316 -9.15 -12.65 -14.17
CA ARG A 316 -9.51 -11.47 -14.97
C ARG A 316 -10.74 -11.81 -15.81
N PRO A 317 -11.81 -11.00 -15.75
CA PRO A 317 -12.83 -11.04 -16.79
C PRO A 317 -12.11 -10.82 -18.12
N ARG A 318 -12.27 -11.75 -19.07
CA ARG A 318 -11.91 -11.47 -20.46
C ARG A 318 -12.84 -10.34 -20.87
N LEU A 319 -12.29 -9.16 -21.14
CA LEU A 319 -13.04 -8.15 -21.89
C LEU A 319 -13.41 -8.86 -23.21
N GLN A 320 -14.71 -9.01 -23.46
CA GLN A 320 -15.18 -9.41 -24.78
C GLN A 320 -14.80 -8.27 -25.72
N ASP A 321 -14.04 -8.60 -26.76
CA ASP A 321 -13.60 -7.66 -27.81
C ASP A 321 -14.78 -7.09 -28.58
#